data_AF-A0A814X3L2-F1
#
_entry.id   AF-A0A814X3L2-F1
#
_cell.length_a   1.000
_cell.length_b   1.000
_cell.length_c   1.000
_cell.angle_alpha   90.00
_cell.angle_beta   90.00
_cell.angle_gamma   90.00
#
_symmetry.space_group_name_H-M   'P 1'
#
loop_
_entity.id
_entity.type
_entity.pdbx_description
1 polymer ?
#
loop_
_entity_poly.entity_id
_entity_poly.type
_entity_poly.pdbx_seq_one_letter_code
_entity_poly.pdbx_strand_id
1 'polypeptide(L)'
;MYSMINIPYRIILVVLTLFYIDYTSSKKLFDMYGKGAWAHSTEIKFQCFSGDSLIRLSNGENKQIAYLKSGDEILTIEQSKIVSTQMIMMLDKQISKEALFYKLRTESGHEISLTDFHLIPIISSNGNQTYLAAKHIQIGDFLYVLFNDKLQYSPVINITIEIKKGYYAPLTMKGTLLVNDVLASCFAYAKNHHLAQLYMFPFRLYYKLTRFFYLNDSFNNYKSEGLHWIIAIMFDFARYFRPETLFS
;
A
#
# COMPACT_ATOMS: atom_id res chain seq x y z
N MET A 1 8.28 30.32 5.70
CA MET A 1 6.88 30.31 5.26
C MET A 1 6.85 30.05 3.75
N TYR A 2 7.04 28.80 3.32
CA TYR A 2 6.89 28.43 1.90
C TYR A 2 5.41 28.17 1.65
N SER A 3 4.80 28.92 0.74
CA SER A 3 3.36 28.95 0.56
C SER A 3 2.82 27.62 0.03
N MET A 4 1.65 27.21 0.54
CA MET A 4 0.86 26.07 0.05
C MET A 4 0.51 26.16 -1.45
N ILE A 5 0.80 27.28 -2.11
CA ILE A 5 0.55 27.58 -3.52
C ILE A 5 1.36 26.67 -4.46
N ASN A 6 2.49 26.11 -4.02
CA ASN A 6 3.35 25.29 -4.87
C ASN A 6 2.95 23.80 -4.93
N ILE A 7 2.12 23.30 -4.01
CA ILE A 7 1.74 21.88 -3.97
C ILE A 7 1.02 21.42 -5.25
N PRO A 8 0.03 22.17 -5.78
CA PRO A 8 -0.68 21.78 -7.00
C PRO A 8 0.23 21.69 -8.24
N TYR A 9 1.13 22.66 -8.43
CA TYR A 9 2.05 22.68 -9.58
C TYR A 9 2.94 21.43 -9.61
N ARG A 10 3.43 21.01 -8.44
CA ARG A 10 4.32 19.86 -8.34
C ARG A 10 3.60 18.54 -8.57
N ILE A 11 2.34 18.42 -8.14
CA ILE A 11 1.48 17.27 -8.47
C ILE A 11 1.30 17.19 -9.98
N ILE A 12 0.99 18.31 -10.64
CA ILE A 12 0.83 18.38 -12.11
C ILE A 12 2.12 17.92 -12.80
N LEU A 13 3.29 18.38 -12.34
CA LEU A 13 4.57 18.00 -12.91
C LEU A 13 4.82 16.48 -12.85
N VAL A 14 4.51 15.82 -11.72
CA VAL A 14 4.63 14.36 -11.62
C VAL A 14 3.68 13.66 -12.59
N VAL A 15 2.42 14.10 -12.66
CA VAL A 15 1.43 13.52 -13.58
C VAL A 15 1.88 13.66 -15.04
N LEU A 16 2.36 14.83 -15.45
CA LEU A 16 2.91 15.04 -16.80
C LEU A 16 4.14 14.17 -17.08
N THR A 17 5.00 13.98 -16.07
CA THR A 17 6.16 13.09 -16.18
C THR A 17 5.73 11.64 -16.43
N LEU A 18 4.70 11.16 -15.74
CA LEU A 18 4.14 9.81 -15.95
C LEU A 18 3.56 9.65 -17.36
N PHE A 19 2.78 10.63 -17.84
CA PHE A 19 2.31 10.64 -19.23
C PHE A 19 3.44 10.61 -20.24
N TYR A 20 4.51 11.37 -20.01
CA TYR A 20 5.67 11.39 -20.90
C TYR A 20 6.41 10.05 -20.92
N ILE A 21 6.57 9.39 -19.77
CA ILE A 21 7.22 8.08 -19.68
C ILE A 21 6.43 7.02 -20.46
N ASP A 22 5.11 6.97 -20.27
CA ASP A 22 4.27 6.00 -20.96
C ASP A 22 4.16 6.30 -22.46
N TYR A 23 4.05 7.58 -22.85
CA TYR A 23 4.08 8.01 -24.25
C TYR A 23 5.36 7.59 -24.97
N THR A 24 6.52 7.78 -24.32
CA THR A 24 7.82 7.47 -24.92
C THR A 24 8.17 5.99 -24.87
N SER A 25 7.42 5.17 -24.11
CA SER A 25 7.76 3.77 -23.81
C SER A 25 9.23 3.59 -23.41
N SER A 26 9.83 4.63 -22.80
CA SER A 26 11.28 4.77 -22.77
C SER A 26 11.88 3.83 -21.73
N LYS A 27 12.14 2.59 -22.16
CA LYS A 27 12.90 1.57 -21.42
C LYS A 27 14.20 2.14 -20.83
N LYS A 28 14.77 3.18 -21.46
CA LYS A 28 15.93 3.94 -21.01
C LYS A 28 15.70 4.74 -19.71
N LEU A 29 14.54 5.36 -19.50
CA LEU A 29 14.19 5.99 -18.21
C LEU A 29 13.88 4.91 -17.16
N PHE A 30 13.18 3.84 -17.53
CA PHE A 30 12.97 2.67 -16.67
C PHE A 30 14.29 2.04 -16.21
N ASP A 31 15.27 1.90 -17.11
CA ASP A 31 16.60 1.37 -16.83
C ASP A 31 17.44 2.38 -16.02
N MET A 32 17.34 3.69 -16.31
CA MET A 32 18.06 4.73 -15.57
C MET A 32 17.60 4.82 -14.11
N TYR A 33 16.29 4.83 -13.85
CA TYR A 33 15.74 4.79 -12.50
C TYR A 33 15.83 3.39 -11.87
N GLY A 34 15.76 2.31 -12.66
CA GLY A 34 15.84 0.94 -12.18
C GLY A 34 17.24 0.45 -11.84
N LYS A 35 18.30 1.02 -12.45
CA LYS A 35 19.69 0.58 -12.28
C LYS A 35 20.63 1.64 -11.68
N GLY A 36 20.33 2.93 -11.80
CA GLY A 36 21.34 3.99 -11.67
C GLY A 36 21.46 4.71 -10.31
N ALA A 37 20.48 4.59 -9.41
CA ALA A 37 20.49 5.37 -8.15
C ALA A 37 20.16 4.57 -6.87
N TRP A 38 19.64 3.35 -7.00
CA TRP A 38 19.12 2.57 -5.86
C TRP A 38 19.91 1.29 -5.56
N ALA A 39 20.87 0.93 -6.41
CA ALA A 39 21.76 -0.22 -6.19
C ALA A 39 22.77 0.00 -5.03
N HIS A 40 22.73 1.16 -4.35
CA HIS A 40 23.64 1.52 -3.27
C HIS A 40 22.97 1.96 -1.96
N SER A 41 21.63 2.02 -1.88
CA SER A 41 20.95 2.14 -0.59
C SER A 41 20.55 0.75 -0.11
N THR A 42 21.27 0.24 0.87
CA THR A 42 20.91 -0.91 1.71
C THR A 42 19.39 -0.93 2.02
N GLU A 43 18.71 -1.99 1.61
CA GLU A 43 17.37 -2.44 2.04
C GLU A 43 16.30 -1.36 2.28
N ILE A 44 15.79 -0.71 1.22
CA ILE A 44 14.44 -0.12 1.32
C ILE A 44 13.43 -1.28 1.26
N LYS A 45 13.12 -1.87 2.41
CA LYS A 45 12.07 -2.88 2.56
C LYS A 45 10.71 -2.20 2.56
N PHE A 46 9.97 -2.29 1.46
CA PHE A 46 8.53 -2.01 1.49
C PHE A 46 7.87 -3.10 2.33
N GLN A 47 7.08 -2.69 3.31
CA GLN A 47 6.46 -3.61 4.25
C GLN A 47 5.13 -4.09 3.69
N CYS A 48 4.94 -5.40 3.70
CA CYS A 48 4.11 -6.13 2.78
C CYS A 48 3.20 -7.14 3.48
N PHE A 49 2.30 -7.72 2.70
CA PHE A 49 1.50 -8.88 3.06
C PHE A 49 2.13 -10.15 2.48
N SER A 50 1.85 -11.30 3.10
CA SER A 50 2.27 -12.60 2.59
C SER A 50 1.43 -13.01 1.38
N GLY A 51 2.02 -13.74 0.42
CA GLY A 51 1.36 -14.09 -0.84
C GLY A 51 0.09 -14.94 -0.73
N ASP A 52 -0.04 -15.69 0.36
CA ASP A 52 -1.20 -16.53 0.71
C ASP A 52 -2.38 -15.72 1.29
N SER A 53 -2.17 -14.45 1.64
CA SER A 53 -3.19 -13.57 2.17
C SER A 53 -4.35 -13.38 1.19
N LEU A 54 -5.59 -13.44 1.69
CA LEU A 54 -6.81 -13.33 0.90
C LEU A 54 -7.33 -11.88 0.91
N ILE A 55 -7.67 -11.38 -0.27
CA ILE A 55 -8.28 -10.07 -0.48
C ILE A 55 -9.73 -10.28 -0.86
N ARG A 56 -10.63 -9.59 -0.16
CA ARG A 56 -12.07 -9.62 -0.42
C ARG A 56 -12.39 -8.72 -1.61
N LEU A 57 -12.85 -9.32 -2.70
CA LEU A 57 -13.31 -8.61 -3.89
C LEU A 57 -14.71 -8.03 -3.66
N SER A 58 -15.07 -6.99 -4.42
CA SER A 58 -16.38 -6.34 -4.28
C SER A 58 -17.56 -7.19 -4.76
N ASN A 59 -17.28 -8.25 -5.53
CA ASN A 59 -18.28 -9.25 -5.92
C ASN A 59 -18.52 -10.33 -4.82
N GLY A 60 -17.83 -10.24 -3.67
CA GLY A 60 -17.94 -11.19 -2.56
C GLY A 60 -16.97 -12.37 -2.62
N GLU A 61 -16.24 -12.54 -3.73
CA GLU A 61 -15.21 -13.58 -3.85
C GLU A 61 -13.93 -13.17 -3.11
N ASN A 62 -13.09 -14.16 -2.81
CA ASN A 62 -11.75 -13.93 -2.26
C ASN A 62 -10.69 -14.23 -3.32
N LYS A 63 -9.66 -13.39 -3.37
CA LYS A 63 -8.51 -13.55 -4.27
C LYS A 63 -7.22 -13.47 -3.47
N GLN A 64 -6.29 -14.41 -3.66
CA GLN A 64 -4.97 -14.28 -3.04
C GLN A 64 -4.26 -13.04 -3.56
N ILE A 65 -3.57 -12.33 -2.67
CA ILE A 65 -2.87 -11.09 -2.99
C ILE A 65 -1.82 -11.29 -4.10
N ALA A 66 -1.23 -12.49 -4.18
CA ALA A 66 -0.29 -12.87 -5.22
C ALA A 66 -0.88 -12.80 -6.65
N TYR A 67 -2.21 -12.92 -6.78
CA TYR A 67 -2.94 -12.85 -8.04
C TYR A 67 -3.74 -11.56 -8.24
N LEU A 68 -3.62 -10.61 -7.31
CA LEU A 68 -4.29 -9.31 -7.41
C LEU A 68 -3.72 -8.49 -8.59
N LYS A 69 -4.60 -7.87 -9.36
CA LYS A 69 -4.26 -7.11 -10.57
C LYS A 69 -4.80 -5.69 -10.49
N SER A 70 -4.16 -4.79 -11.24
CA SER A 70 -4.67 -3.43 -11.41
C SER A 70 -6.07 -3.46 -12.04
N GLY A 71 -6.96 -2.61 -11.53
CA GLY A 71 -8.37 -2.59 -11.86
C GLY A 71 -9.25 -3.55 -11.06
N ASP A 72 -8.68 -4.48 -10.27
CA ASP A 72 -9.50 -5.32 -9.38
C ASP A 72 -10.27 -4.42 -8.38
N GLU A 73 -11.59 -4.60 -8.33
CA GLU A 73 -12.47 -3.97 -7.34
C GLU A 73 -12.47 -4.81 -6.06
N ILE A 74 -12.03 -4.20 -4.97
CA ILE A 74 -11.87 -4.83 -3.66
C ILE A 74 -12.55 -4.04 -2.57
N LEU A 75 -12.85 -4.72 -1.46
CA LEU A 75 -13.45 -4.09 -0.29
C LEU A 75 -12.41 -3.45 0.62
N THR A 76 -12.80 -2.31 1.19
CA THR A 76 -12.10 -1.63 2.26
C THR A 76 -13.11 -0.98 3.21
N ILE A 77 -12.63 -0.34 4.27
CA ILE A 77 -13.44 0.40 5.22
C ILE A 77 -13.06 1.89 5.18
N GLU A 78 -14.06 2.75 5.06
CA GLU A 78 -13.93 4.20 5.15
C GLU A 78 -15.06 4.74 6.03
N GLN A 79 -14.72 5.56 7.04
CA GLN A 79 -15.71 6.16 7.95
C GLN A 79 -16.70 5.12 8.53
N SER A 80 -16.17 3.97 8.96
CA SER A 80 -16.94 2.84 9.50
C SER A 80 -17.95 2.21 8.54
N LYS A 81 -17.79 2.42 7.22
CA LYS A 81 -18.60 1.80 6.17
C LYS A 81 -17.73 0.94 5.27
N ILE A 82 -18.28 -0.21 4.88
CA ILE A 82 -17.67 -1.07 3.87
C ILE A 82 -17.88 -0.42 2.51
N VAL A 83 -16.80 -0.20 1.76
CA VAL A 83 -16.82 0.48 0.46
C VAL A 83 -15.91 -0.24 -0.54
N SER A 84 -16.23 -0.10 -1.83
CA SER A 84 -15.36 -0.58 -2.92
C SER A 84 -14.19 0.37 -3.16
N THR A 85 -13.05 -0.19 -3.52
CA THR A 85 -11.88 0.55 -4.01
C THR A 85 -11.16 -0.26 -5.08
N GLN A 86 -10.52 0.43 -6.03
CA GLN A 86 -9.72 -0.23 -7.06
C GLN A 86 -8.28 -0.43 -6.60
N MET A 87 -7.72 -1.61 -6.91
CA MET A 87 -6.29 -1.83 -6.94
C MET A 87 -5.67 -1.07 -8.11
N ILE A 88 -4.64 -0.28 -7.83
CA ILE A 88 -3.97 0.58 -8.81
C ILE A 88 -2.75 -0.12 -9.39
N MET A 89 -1.87 -0.58 -8.50
CA MET A 89 -0.60 -1.22 -8.84
C MET A 89 -0.05 -2.01 -7.65
N MET A 90 0.94 -2.85 -7.93
CA MET A 90 1.77 -3.46 -6.89
C MET A 90 3.05 -2.62 -6.76
N LEU A 91 3.30 -2.04 -5.58
CA LEU A 91 4.46 -1.20 -5.31
C LEU A 91 5.73 -2.03 -5.14
N ASP A 92 5.62 -3.20 -4.51
CA ASP A 92 6.69 -4.18 -4.38
C ASP A 92 6.08 -5.59 -4.49
N LYS A 93 6.78 -6.48 -5.18
CA LYS A 93 6.40 -7.86 -5.41
C LYS A 93 7.65 -8.72 -5.39
N GLN A 94 7.88 -9.44 -4.29
CA GLN A 94 8.89 -10.49 -4.24
C GLN A 94 8.19 -11.84 -4.18
N ILE A 95 8.53 -12.76 -5.05
CA ILE A 95 7.91 -14.10 -5.14
C ILE A 95 8.82 -15.12 -4.47
N SER A 96 10.13 -14.96 -4.65
CA SER A 96 11.14 -15.93 -4.25
C SER A 96 11.80 -15.64 -2.91
N LYS A 97 11.72 -14.39 -2.42
CA LYS A 97 12.36 -13.95 -1.18
C LYS A 97 11.54 -14.30 0.05
N GLU A 98 12.23 -14.58 1.15
CA GLU A 98 11.61 -14.76 2.46
C GLU A 98 11.56 -13.45 3.23
N ALA A 99 10.54 -13.30 4.07
CA ALA A 99 10.41 -12.19 5.01
C ALA A 99 9.82 -12.69 6.34
N LEU A 100 10.13 -11.95 7.40
CA LEU A 100 9.52 -12.12 8.72
C LEU A 100 8.18 -11.40 8.76
N PHE A 101 7.15 -12.09 9.21
CA PHE A 101 5.81 -11.58 9.40
C PHE A 101 5.39 -11.69 10.85
N TYR A 102 4.81 -10.61 11.37
CA TYR A 102 4.01 -10.60 12.58
C TYR A 102 2.63 -11.12 12.22
N LYS A 103 2.32 -12.31 12.71
CA LYS A 103 1.01 -12.93 12.61
C LYS A 103 0.18 -12.53 13.81
N LEU A 104 -0.82 -11.70 13.57
CA LEU A 104 -1.76 -11.19 14.57
C LEU A 104 -3.03 -12.03 14.50
N ARG A 105 -3.46 -12.61 15.62
CA ARG A 105 -4.71 -13.34 15.74
C ARG A 105 -5.67 -12.62 16.67
N THR A 106 -6.89 -12.40 16.21
CA THR A 106 -7.96 -11.75 16.98
C THR A 106 -8.86 -12.77 17.67
N GLU A 107 -9.57 -12.32 18.70
CA GLU A 107 -10.53 -13.15 19.46
C GLU A 107 -11.64 -13.72 18.56
N SER A 108 -12.07 -12.95 17.55
CA SER A 108 -13.08 -13.37 16.58
C SER A 108 -12.57 -14.39 15.55
N GLY A 109 -11.32 -14.84 15.67
CA GLY A 109 -10.72 -15.89 14.86
C GLY A 109 -10.04 -15.43 13.57
N HIS A 110 -9.94 -14.11 13.34
CA HIS A 110 -9.25 -13.57 12.16
C HIS A 110 -7.75 -13.56 12.38
N GLU A 111 -6.99 -13.81 11.30
CA GLU A 111 -5.54 -13.82 11.31
C GLU A 111 -4.98 -12.98 10.15
N ILE A 112 -4.06 -12.07 10.46
CA ILE A 112 -3.37 -11.25 9.45
C ILE A 112 -1.86 -11.32 9.67
N SER A 113 -1.10 -11.50 8.59
CA SER A 113 0.37 -11.57 8.61
C SER A 113 0.95 -10.35 7.92
N LEU A 114 1.72 -9.56 8.68
CA LEU A 114 2.28 -8.29 8.23
C LEU A 114 3.76 -8.19 8.58
N THR A 115 4.58 -7.66 7.69
CA THR A 115 5.98 -7.35 8.06
C THR A 115 6.03 -6.25 9.13
N ASP A 116 7.10 -6.24 9.92
CA ASP A 116 7.33 -5.41 11.11
C ASP A 116 6.79 -3.97 11.12
N PHE A 117 7.02 -3.19 10.06
CA PHE A 117 6.66 -1.77 10.02
C PHE A 117 5.38 -1.47 9.20
N HIS A 118 4.68 -2.49 8.72
CA HIS A 118 3.43 -2.32 7.98
C HIS A 118 2.36 -1.70 8.89
N LEU A 119 1.64 -0.69 8.39
CA LEU A 119 0.66 0.04 9.20
C LEU A 119 -0.68 -0.67 9.22
N ILE A 120 -1.18 -0.95 10.42
CA ILE A 120 -2.53 -1.46 10.66
C ILE A 120 -3.36 -0.42 11.44
N PRO A 121 -4.59 -0.12 11.00
CA PRO A 121 -5.51 0.70 11.76
C PRO A 121 -5.94 0.00 13.05
N ILE A 122 -5.88 0.72 14.15
CA ILE A 122 -6.38 0.29 15.46
C ILE A 122 -7.36 1.31 16.03
N ILE A 123 -8.22 0.87 16.95
CA ILE A 123 -9.00 1.76 17.81
C ILE A 123 -8.19 2.04 19.08
N SER A 124 -7.87 3.32 19.32
CA SER A 124 -7.28 3.75 20.60
C SER A 124 -8.29 3.66 21.75
N SER A 125 -7.78 3.70 22.97
CA SER A 125 -8.58 3.80 24.22
C SER A 125 -9.62 4.93 24.20
N ASN A 126 -9.36 5.99 23.42
CA ASN A 126 -10.22 7.18 23.34
C ASN A 126 -11.27 7.05 22.23
N GLY A 127 -11.39 5.88 21.59
CA GLY A 127 -12.32 5.63 20.49
C GLY A 127 -11.87 6.17 19.12
N ASN A 128 -10.69 6.79 19.05
CA ASN A 128 -10.16 7.33 17.80
C ASN A 128 -9.38 6.28 17.02
N GLN A 129 -9.55 6.29 15.69
CA GLN A 129 -8.73 5.50 14.79
C GLN A 129 -7.30 6.03 14.75
N THR A 130 -6.33 5.15 14.93
CA THR A 130 -4.89 5.43 14.79
C THR A 130 -4.24 4.33 13.95
N TYR A 131 -2.99 4.52 13.54
CA TYR A 131 -2.22 3.51 12.81
C TYR A 131 -0.99 3.13 13.63
N LEU A 132 -0.78 1.83 13.83
CA LEU A 132 0.43 1.29 14.43
C LEU A 132 1.17 0.41 13.44
N ALA A 133 2.49 0.36 13.56
CA ALA A 133 3.30 -0.65 12.90
C ALA A 133 2.97 -2.03 13.50
N ALA A 134 2.97 -3.09 12.68
CA ALA A 134 2.69 -4.45 13.13
C ALA A 134 3.53 -4.88 14.35
N LYS A 135 4.81 -4.50 14.39
CA LYS A 135 5.72 -4.79 15.51
C LYS A 135 5.39 -4.06 16.82
N HIS A 136 4.58 -3.01 16.77
CA HIS A 136 4.14 -2.23 17.92
C HIS A 136 2.75 -2.64 18.41
N ILE A 137 2.07 -3.57 17.72
CA ILE A 137 0.80 -4.11 18.18
C ILE A 137 1.01 -4.95 19.44
N GLN A 138 0.09 -4.82 20.38
CA GLN A 138 0.07 -5.52 21.64
C GLN A 138 -1.19 -6.37 21.77
N ILE A 139 -1.12 -7.41 22.60
CA ILE A 139 -2.30 -8.18 23.00
C ILE A 139 -3.28 -7.22 23.70
N GLY A 140 -4.54 -7.25 23.28
CA GLY A 140 -5.59 -6.34 23.73
C GLY A 140 -5.87 -5.17 22.79
N ASP A 141 -4.98 -4.88 21.83
CA ASP A 141 -5.28 -3.86 20.79
C ASP A 141 -6.46 -4.30 19.92
N PHE A 142 -7.35 -3.37 19.57
CA PHE A 142 -8.54 -3.65 18.79
C PHE A 142 -8.32 -3.40 17.30
N LEU A 143 -8.47 -4.45 16.50
CA LEU A 143 -8.42 -4.38 15.04
C LEU A 143 -9.82 -4.27 14.45
N TYR A 144 -9.94 -3.57 13.32
CA TYR A 144 -11.13 -3.58 12.49
C TYR A 144 -11.20 -4.91 11.75
N VAL A 145 -12.28 -5.67 11.96
CA VAL A 145 -12.50 -6.95 11.27
C VAL A 145 -13.91 -6.99 10.68
N LEU A 146 -14.05 -7.72 9.58
CA LEU A 146 -15.32 -7.97 8.91
C LEU A 146 -15.77 -9.39 9.26
N PHE A 147 -16.79 -9.52 10.11
CA PHE A 147 -17.32 -10.82 10.53
C PHE A 147 -18.77 -10.95 10.10
N ASN A 148 -19.07 -11.99 9.30
CA ASN A 148 -20.39 -12.19 8.69
C ASN A 148 -20.90 -10.92 7.98
N ASP A 149 -20.01 -10.28 7.20
CA ASP A 149 -20.24 -9.03 6.48
C ASP A 149 -20.63 -7.83 7.36
N LYS A 150 -20.37 -7.91 8.67
CA LYS A 150 -20.57 -6.80 9.63
C LYS A 150 -19.23 -6.32 10.15
N LEU A 151 -19.07 -5.00 10.14
CA LEU A 151 -17.89 -4.35 10.71
C LEU A 151 -17.93 -4.47 12.23
N GLN A 152 -16.85 -4.99 12.82
CA GLN A 152 -16.67 -5.08 14.26
C GLN A 152 -15.22 -4.77 14.66
N TYR A 153 -15.01 -4.57 15.96
CA TYR A 153 -13.69 -4.49 16.55
C TYR A 153 -13.40 -5.79 17.29
N SER A 154 -12.21 -6.34 17.11
CA SER A 154 -11.81 -7.57 17.80
C SER A 154 -10.42 -7.42 18.40
N PRO A 155 -10.23 -7.74 19.70
CA PRO A 155 -8.95 -7.60 20.36
C PRO A 155 -7.97 -8.66 19.84
N VAL A 156 -6.70 -8.28 19.72
CA VAL A 156 -5.61 -9.21 19.44
C VAL A 156 -5.38 -10.08 20.67
N ILE A 157 -5.43 -11.40 20.50
CA ILE A 157 -5.23 -12.38 21.58
C ILE A 157 -3.90 -13.13 21.47
N ASN A 158 -3.28 -13.12 20.29
CA ASN A 158 -2.01 -13.80 20.07
C ASN A 158 -1.21 -13.08 18.98
N ILE A 159 0.10 -13.00 19.22
CA ILE A 159 1.08 -12.42 18.29
C ILE A 159 2.21 -13.45 18.15
N THR A 160 2.43 -13.91 16.93
CA THR A 160 3.53 -14.83 16.60
C THR A 160 4.36 -14.25 15.47
N ILE A 161 5.60 -14.71 15.36
CA ILE A 161 6.49 -14.36 14.25
C ILE A 161 6.66 -15.60 13.39
N GLU A 162 6.44 -15.45 12.09
CA GLU A 162 6.60 -16.51 11.10
C GLU A 162 7.47 -16.03 9.93
N ILE A 163 8.24 -16.94 9.35
CA ILE A 163 8.96 -16.69 8.10
C ILE A 163 8.11 -17.23 6.97
N LYS A 164 7.76 -16.36 6.02
CA LYS A 164 7.04 -16.76 4.81
C LYS A 164 7.79 -16.35 3.57
N LYS A 165 7.63 -17.15 2.52
CA LYS A 165 8.13 -16.86 1.18
C LYS A 165 7.12 -16.02 0.41
N GLY A 166 7.62 -14.96 -0.19
CA GLY A 166 6.89 -14.05 -1.04
C GLY A 166 6.16 -12.96 -0.26
N TYR A 167 6.29 -11.72 -0.73
CA TYR A 167 5.69 -10.56 -0.12
C TYR A 167 5.26 -9.51 -1.15
N TYR A 168 4.12 -8.87 -0.87
CA TYR A 168 3.37 -8.05 -1.83
C TYR A 168 2.86 -6.76 -1.18
N ALA A 169 3.05 -5.62 -1.83
CA ALA A 169 2.57 -4.31 -1.39
C ALA A 169 1.59 -3.70 -2.40
N PRO A 170 0.28 -4.00 -2.32
CA PRO A 170 -0.70 -3.40 -3.21
C PRO A 170 -0.98 -1.96 -2.83
N LEU A 171 -1.18 -1.10 -3.83
CA LEU A 171 -1.71 0.25 -3.65
C LEU A 171 -3.14 0.33 -4.17
N THR A 172 -4.04 0.86 -3.34
CA THR A 172 -5.44 1.10 -3.72
C THR A 172 -5.75 2.58 -3.84
N MET A 173 -6.89 2.90 -4.48
CA MET A 173 -7.41 4.26 -4.57
C MET A 173 -7.69 4.89 -3.20
N LYS A 174 -8.06 4.08 -2.21
CA LYS A 174 -8.31 4.51 -0.83
C LYS A 174 -7.08 4.38 0.09
N GLY A 175 -6.05 3.63 -0.31
CA GLY A 175 -4.83 3.39 0.49
C GLY A 175 -5.04 2.48 1.70
N THR A 176 -6.16 1.76 1.71
CA THR A 176 -6.53 0.70 2.65
C THR A 176 -7.20 -0.43 1.88
N LEU A 177 -7.24 -1.62 2.47
CA LEU A 177 -7.90 -2.82 1.93
C LEU A 177 -8.21 -3.81 3.06
N LEU A 178 -9.14 -4.74 2.81
CA LEU A 178 -9.38 -5.90 3.68
C LEU A 178 -8.48 -7.07 3.29
N VAL A 179 -7.68 -7.54 4.25
CA VAL A 179 -6.78 -8.69 4.12
C VAL A 179 -7.15 -9.72 5.17
N ASN A 180 -7.57 -10.92 4.74
CA ASN A 180 -8.18 -11.94 5.60
C ASN A 180 -9.30 -11.33 6.47
N ASP A 181 -10.11 -10.47 5.86
CA ASP A 181 -11.19 -9.73 6.53
C ASP A 181 -10.75 -8.79 7.66
N VAL A 182 -9.45 -8.47 7.76
CA VAL A 182 -8.90 -7.46 8.66
C VAL A 182 -8.53 -6.20 7.86
N LEU A 183 -8.89 -5.01 8.34
CA LEU A 183 -8.51 -3.76 7.69
C LEU A 183 -7.01 -3.53 7.81
N ALA A 184 -6.35 -3.24 6.70
CA ALA A 184 -4.94 -2.89 6.67
C ALA A 184 -4.69 -1.64 5.81
N SER A 185 -3.57 -0.96 6.06
CA SER A 185 -3.10 0.11 5.19
C SER A 185 -2.40 -0.44 3.95
N CYS A 186 -2.34 0.32 2.87
CA CYS A 186 -1.38 0.08 1.79
C CYS A 186 0.05 0.57 2.13
N PHE A 187 0.24 1.20 3.29
CA PHE A 187 1.45 1.95 3.61
C PHE A 187 2.28 1.34 4.74
N ALA A 188 3.56 1.63 4.61
CA ALA A 188 4.69 1.09 5.32
C ALA A 188 5.58 2.28 5.72
N TYR A 189 6.08 2.31 6.96
CA TYR A 189 7.04 3.31 7.44
C TYR A 189 6.62 4.80 7.31
N ALA A 190 5.36 5.08 7.00
CA ALA A 190 4.87 6.46 6.92
C ALA A 190 4.58 6.99 8.33
N LYS A 191 5.28 8.06 8.75
CA LYS A 191 4.98 8.77 10.02
C LYS A 191 3.50 9.10 10.17
N ASN A 192 2.85 9.37 9.05
CA ASN A 192 1.45 9.72 9.00
C ASN A 192 0.82 9.10 7.76
N HIS A 193 -0.20 8.26 7.96
CA HIS A 193 -0.99 7.66 6.89
C HIS A 193 -1.51 8.72 5.91
N HIS A 194 -2.00 9.87 6.40
CA HIS A 194 -2.48 10.97 5.54
C HIS A 194 -1.37 11.58 4.69
N LEU A 195 -0.14 11.60 5.20
CA LEU A 195 0.99 12.09 4.43
C LEU A 195 1.36 11.11 3.30
N ALA A 196 1.35 9.79 3.57
CA ALA A 196 1.51 8.78 2.53
C ALA A 196 0.42 8.88 1.46
N GLN A 197 -0.84 9.11 1.88
CA GLN A 197 -1.95 9.37 0.95
C GLN A 197 -1.68 10.57 0.03
N LEU A 198 -1.12 11.66 0.57
CA LEU A 198 -0.76 12.85 -0.20
C LEU A 198 0.34 12.54 -1.22
N TYR A 199 1.39 11.83 -0.81
CA TYR A 199 2.48 11.44 -1.72
C TYR A 199 2.02 10.47 -2.81
N MET A 200 0.98 9.68 -2.54
CA MET A 200 0.38 8.80 -3.54
C MET A 200 -0.60 9.51 -4.48
N PHE A 201 -1.02 10.73 -4.17
CA PHE A 201 -2.04 11.45 -4.92
C PHE A 201 -1.74 11.61 -6.43
N PRO A 202 -0.51 11.99 -6.85
CA PRO A 202 -0.20 12.13 -8.28
C PRO A 202 -0.41 10.82 -9.07
N PHE A 203 -0.04 9.69 -8.48
CA PHE A 203 -0.19 8.37 -9.11
C PHE A 203 -1.65 7.96 -9.24
N ARG A 204 -2.47 8.26 -8.23
CA ARG A 204 -3.92 8.05 -8.28
C ARG A 204 -4.60 8.94 -9.32
N LEU A 205 -4.18 10.20 -9.40
CA LEU A 205 -4.67 11.13 -10.40
C LEU A 205 -4.31 10.66 -11.81
N TYR A 206 -3.05 10.26 -12.02
CA TYR A 206 -2.59 9.68 -13.27
C TYR A 206 -3.43 8.46 -13.68
N TYR A 207 -3.59 7.48 -12.78
CA TYR A 207 -4.42 6.29 -13.02
C TYR A 207 -5.87 6.64 -13.38
N LYS A 208 -6.48 7.60 -12.67
CA LYS A 208 -7.84 8.07 -13.02
C LYS A 208 -7.90 8.67 -14.42
N LEU A 209 -6.91 9.49 -14.78
CA LEU A 209 -6.89 10.16 -16.09
C LEU A 209 -6.68 9.15 -17.22
N THR A 210 -5.77 8.19 -17.08
CA THR A 210 -5.56 7.16 -18.12
C THR A 210 -6.82 6.33 -18.33
N ARG A 211 -7.53 5.95 -17.27
CA ARG A 211 -8.82 5.25 -17.38
C ARG A 211 -9.91 6.11 -18.00
N PHE A 212 -10.00 7.39 -17.61
CA PHE A 212 -10.98 8.32 -18.16
C PHE A 212 -10.81 8.53 -19.67
N PHE A 213 -9.56 8.63 -20.14
CA PHE A 213 -9.24 8.80 -21.55
C PHE A 213 -9.02 7.47 -22.31
N TYR A 214 -9.30 6.32 -21.69
CA TYR A 214 -9.07 4.99 -22.26
C TYR A 214 -7.64 4.78 -22.80
N LEU A 215 -6.66 5.37 -22.12
CA LEU A 215 -5.24 5.25 -22.43
C LEU A 215 -4.66 4.00 -21.75
N ASN A 216 -3.67 3.40 -22.41
CA ASN A 216 -2.83 2.39 -21.77
C ASN A 216 -1.92 3.04 -20.73
N ASP A 217 -1.76 2.37 -19.61
CA ASP A 217 -0.83 2.75 -18.55
C ASP A 217 0.10 1.59 -18.21
N SER A 218 1.31 1.92 -17.74
CA SER A 218 2.31 0.94 -17.34
C SER A 218 2.03 0.30 -15.97
N PHE A 219 0.98 0.71 -15.24
CA PHE A 219 0.67 0.15 -13.91
C PHE A 219 0.11 -1.28 -14.03
N ASN A 220 -0.49 -1.61 -15.16
CA ASN A 220 -0.92 -2.98 -15.50
C ASN A 220 0.24 -3.95 -15.79
N ASN A 221 1.45 -3.46 -16.09
CA ASN A 221 2.51 -4.27 -16.69
C ASN A 221 3.46 -4.95 -15.68
N TYR A 222 3.05 -5.11 -14.42
CA TYR A 222 3.91 -5.72 -13.40
C TYR A 222 3.92 -7.27 -13.45
N LYS A 223 4.52 -7.81 -14.52
CA LYS A 223 4.76 -9.26 -14.68
C LYS A 223 6.01 -9.74 -13.93
N SER A 224 6.96 -8.85 -13.65
CA SER A 224 8.27 -9.19 -13.07
C SER A 224 8.28 -9.03 -11.55
N GLU A 225 9.07 -9.87 -10.88
CA GLU A 225 9.46 -9.70 -9.48
C GLU A 225 10.32 -8.43 -9.33
N GLY A 226 10.13 -7.67 -8.25
CA GLY A 226 10.89 -6.46 -7.98
C GLY A 226 10.10 -5.34 -7.31
N LEU A 227 10.81 -4.22 -7.16
CA LEU A 227 10.24 -2.94 -6.76
C LEU A 227 9.69 -2.19 -7.97
N HIS A 228 8.51 -1.59 -7.85
CA HIS A 228 7.93 -0.83 -8.95
C HIS A 228 8.78 0.43 -9.22
N TRP A 229 9.17 0.65 -10.47
CA TRP A 229 10.03 1.77 -10.89
C TRP A 229 9.49 3.14 -10.44
N ILE A 230 8.17 3.24 -10.29
CA ILE A 230 7.48 4.45 -9.81
C ILE A 230 7.92 4.89 -8.42
N ILE A 231 8.45 3.97 -7.63
CA ILE A 231 8.99 4.26 -6.31
C ILE A 231 10.19 5.19 -6.40
N ALA A 232 10.99 5.14 -7.48
CA ALA A 232 12.06 6.10 -7.70
C ALA A 232 11.51 7.53 -7.83
N ILE A 233 10.45 7.70 -8.64
CA ILE A 233 9.72 8.97 -8.81
C ILE A 233 9.05 9.39 -7.49
N MET A 234 8.48 8.40 -6.78
CA MET A 234 8.24 8.33 -5.34
C MET A 234 9.16 9.23 -4.53
N PHE A 235 10.38 8.75 -4.41
CA PHE A 235 11.39 9.36 -3.55
C PHE A 235 11.91 10.69 -4.09
N ASP A 236 12.03 10.86 -5.40
CA ASP A 236 12.39 12.17 -5.98
C ASP A 236 11.36 13.23 -5.62
N PHE A 237 10.07 12.87 -5.74
CA PHE A 237 8.97 13.72 -5.34
C PHE A 237 8.96 13.98 -3.83
N ALA A 238 9.15 12.95 -3.01
CA ALA A 238 9.22 13.09 -1.56
C ALA A 238 10.38 14.00 -1.10
N ARG A 239 11.57 13.84 -1.69
CA ARG A 239 12.74 14.70 -1.47
C ARG A 239 12.44 16.15 -1.81
N TYR A 240 11.69 16.38 -2.90
CA TYR A 240 11.33 17.72 -3.33
C TYR A 240 10.38 18.43 -2.35
N PHE A 241 9.54 17.69 -1.59
CA PHE A 241 8.56 18.24 -0.65
C PHE A 241 9.07 18.36 0.80
N ARG A 242 9.90 17.42 1.28
CA ARG A 242 10.79 17.43 2.46
C ARG A 242 11.01 15.99 2.94
N PRO A 243 12.23 15.42 2.81
CA PRO A 243 12.48 14.00 3.05
C PRO A 243 12.22 13.54 4.50
N GLU A 244 12.42 14.41 5.49
CA GLU A 244 12.38 14.06 6.92
C GLU A 244 10.98 13.77 7.50
N THR A 245 9.95 13.96 6.68
CA THR A 245 8.55 13.83 7.10
C THR A 245 7.95 12.46 6.77
N LEU A 246 8.49 11.72 5.80
CA LEU A 246 7.87 10.48 5.33
C LEU A 246 8.60 9.23 5.82
N PHE A 247 9.94 9.25 5.86
CA PHE A 247 10.76 8.11 6.28
C PHE A 247 11.80 8.61 7.31
N SER A 248 11.62 8.30 8.60
CA SER A 248 12.69 8.42 9.60
C SER A 248 12.79 7.11 10.37
#